data_AF-A0A6P9D506-F1
#
_entry.id   AF-A0A6P9D506-F1
#
_cell.length_a   1.000
_cell.length_b   1.000
_cell.length_c   1.000
_cell.angle_alpha   90.00
_cell.angle_beta   90.00
_cell.angle_gamma   90.00
#
_symmetry.space_group_name_H-M   'P 1'
#
loop_
_entity.id
_entity.type
_entity.pdbx_description
1 polymer ?
#
loop_
_entity_poly.entity_id
_entity_poly.type
_entity_poly.pdbx_seq_one_letter_code
_entity_poly.pdbx_strand_id
1 'polypeptide(L)'
;MAEESQPERPLLRATEEPSSSVHSLLMVLGKVLFAALPVAGIAIGAVYLGQCPRQPLLPIYLLILSAVTLLLLFLSCVPCGDGTNRPSTLLNCLRGAGFLFLCAWFIAGNVWVYSIYPPDYEDFGQPDFCHRTLFLFAFGVTTAIHAALALALLLALSILVGILILNAVVSGRRRGCSGGL
;
A
#
# COMPACT_ATOMS: atom_id res chain seq x y z
N MET A 1 -43.06 -31.92 -32.80
CA MET A 1 -43.34 -31.46 -31.42
C MET A 1 -42.11 -31.75 -30.61
N ALA A 2 -41.37 -30.79 -30.07
CA ALA A 2 -41.41 -29.35 -30.18
C ALA A 2 -39.96 -28.83 -30.01
N GLU A 3 -39.71 -27.72 -30.67
CA GLU A 3 -38.60 -26.78 -30.51
C GLU A 3 -38.64 -26.12 -29.11
N GLU A 4 -37.57 -25.37 -28.75
CA GLU A 4 -37.35 -24.54 -27.54
C GLU A 4 -36.78 -25.28 -26.30
N SER A 5 -35.67 -24.91 -25.65
CA SER A 5 -35.01 -23.61 -25.50
C SER A 5 -33.52 -23.74 -25.10
N GLN A 6 -32.58 -23.41 -25.99
CA GLN A 6 -31.21 -23.00 -25.61
C GLN A 6 -30.87 -21.64 -26.25
N PRO A 7 -31.25 -20.50 -25.62
CA PRO A 7 -30.68 -19.20 -25.99
C PRO A 7 -30.04 -18.42 -24.83
N GLU A 8 -29.90 -19.01 -23.63
CA GLU A 8 -29.53 -18.23 -22.41
C GLU A 8 -28.02 -18.25 -22.05
N ARG A 9 -27.24 -19.21 -22.56
CA ARG A 9 -25.80 -19.36 -22.21
C ARG A 9 -24.83 -18.35 -22.87
N PRO A 10 -25.07 -17.78 -24.06
CA PRO A 10 -24.19 -16.77 -24.63
C PRO A 10 -24.33 -15.39 -23.95
N LEU A 11 -25.54 -15.04 -23.49
CA LEU A 11 -25.82 -13.73 -22.89
C LEU A 11 -25.27 -13.58 -21.47
N LEU A 12 -25.31 -14.64 -20.64
CA LEU A 12 -24.72 -14.61 -19.30
C LEU A 12 -23.21 -14.37 -19.31
N ARG A 13 -22.51 -14.89 -20.34
CA ARG A 13 -21.06 -14.66 -20.52
C ARG A 13 -20.74 -13.22 -20.92
N ALA A 14 -21.64 -12.52 -21.61
CA ALA A 14 -21.46 -11.11 -21.96
C ALA A 14 -21.67 -10.17 -20.76
N THR A 15 -22.42 -10.58 -19.74
CA THR A 15 -22.68 -9.78 -18.52
C THR A 15 -21.68 -9.98 -17.39
N GLU A 16 -20.81 -11.00 -17.41
CA GLU A 16 -19.74 -11.21 -16.42
C GLU A 16 -18.40 -10.52 -16.79
N GLU A 17 -18.22 -10.10 -18.05
CA GLU A 17 -17.02 -9.37 -18.53
C GLU A 17 -16.83 -7.92 -18.02
N PRO A 18 -17.86 -7.12 -17.63
CA PRO A 18 -17.63 -5.75 -17.18
C PRO A 18 -17.07 -5.70 -15.74
N SER A 19 -17.41 -6.64 -14.86
CA SER A 19 -16.98 -6.60 -13.45
C SER A 19 -15.48 -6.89 -13.30
N SER A 20 -14.94 -7.86 -14.04
CA SER A 20 -13.51 -8.22 -14.03
C SER A 20 -12.65 -7.13 -14.69
N SER A 21 -13.09 -6.62 -15.85
CA SER A 21 -12.39 -5.57 -16.59
C SER A 21 -12.37 -4.23 -15.85
N VAL A 22 -13.48 -3.82 -15.25
CA VAL A 22 -13.56 -2.60 -14.43
C VAL A 22 -12.69 -2.71 -13.18
N HIS A 23 -12.65 -3.88 -12.52
CA HIS A 23 -11.80 -4.10 -11.35
C HIS A 23 -10.30 -4.00 -11.72
N SER A 24 -9.89 -4.60 -12.83
CA SER A 24 -8.52 -4.50 -13.35
C SER A 24 -8.14 -3.06 -13.72
N LEU A 25 -9.04 -2.32 -14.39
CA LEU A 25 -8.83 -0.92 -14.73
C LEU A 25 -8.69 -0.05 -13.47
N LEU A 26 -9.56 -0.26 -12.48
CA LEU A 26 -9.52 0.46 -11.20
C LEU A 26 -8.21 0.21 -10.45
N MET A 27 -7.74 -1.05 -10.42
CA MET A 27 -6.46 -1.42 -9.81
C MET A 27 -5.28 -0.74 -10.51
N VAL A 28 -5.27 -0.70 -11.85
CA VAL A 28 -4.22 -0.03 -12.62
C VAL A 28 -4.25 1.48 -12.39
N LEU A 29 -5.42 2.10 -12.46
CA LEU A 29 -5.59 3.53 -12.21
C LEU A 29 -5.15 3.91 -10.79
N GLY A 30 -5.53 3.11 -9.80
CA GLY A 30 -5.11 3.29 -8.40
C GLY A 30 -3.60 3.20 -8.24
N LYS A 31 -2.94 2.24 -8.91
CA LYS A 31 -1.48 2.13 -8.94
C LYS A 31 -0.81 3.36 -9.57
N VAL A 32 -1.32 3.83 -10.71
CA VAL A 32 -0.78 5.02 -11.40
C VAL A 32 -0.92 6.26 -10.53
N LEU A 33 -2.08 6.44 -9.89
CA LEU A 33 -2.29 7.55 -8.96
C LEU A 33 -1.34 7.45 -7.75
N PHE A 34 -1.18 6.25 -7.19
CA PHE A 34 -0.27 6.01 -6.08
C PHE A 34 1.19 6.29 -6.46
N ALA A 35 1.59 6.08 -7.72
CA ALA A 35 2.94 6.36 -8.22
C ALA A 35 3.30 7.85 -8.18
N ALA A 36 2.33 8.77 -8.17
CA ALA A 36 2.60 10.20 -8.10
C ALA A 36 3.31 10.60 -6.80
N LEU A 37 2.96 9.94 -5.68
CA LEU A 37 3.55 10.20 -4.36
C LEU A 37 5.07 9.88 -4.29
N PRO A 38 5.55 8.68 -4.66
CA PRO A 38 6.97 8.39 -4.69
C PRO A 38 7.71 9.22 -5.74
N VAL A 39 7.09 9.57 -6.87
CA VAL A 39 7.72 10.49 -7.84
C VAL A 39 7.95 11.86 -7.21
N ALA A 40 6.96 12.41 -6.51
CA ALA A 40 7.11 13.65 -5.75
C ALA A 40 8.18 13.52 -4.65
N GLY A 41 8.23 12.38 -3.95
CA GLY A 41 9.26 12.12 -2.93
C GLY A 41 10.68 12.06 -3.47
N ILE A 42 10.88 11.49 -4.66
CA ILE A 42 12.16 11.52 -5.37
C ILE A 42 12.53 12.96 -5.74
N ALA A 43 11.59 13.71 -6.34
CA ALA A 43 11.82 15.08 -6.76
C ALA A 43 12.18 16.00 -5.58
N ILE A 44 11.39 15.95 -4.49
CA ILE A 44 11.62 16.75 -3.29
C ILE A 44 12.93 16.34 -2.61
N GLY A 45 13.19 15.03 -2.46
CA GLY A 45 14.43 14.55 -1.86
C GLY A 45 15.68 14.94 -2.65
N ALA A 46 15.60 15.00 -3.99
CA ALA A 46 16.70 15.42 -4.86
C ALA A 46 16.89 16.94 -4.90
N VAL A 47 15.80 17.71 -5.02
CA VAL A 47 15.85 19.19 -5.14
C VAL A 47 16.31 19.83 -3.85
N TYR A 48 15.88 19.32 -2.69
CA TYR A 48 16.25 19.84 -1.38
C TYR A 48 17.39 19.07 -0.72
N LEU A 49 18.19 18.35 -1.53
CA LEU A 49 19.37 17.64 -1.04
C LEU A 49 20.38 18.65 -0.49
N GLY A 50 20.69 18.54 0.80
CA GLY A 50 21.57 19.49 1.51
C GLY A 50 20.88 20.72 2.10
N GLN A 51 19.57 20.93 1.87
CA GLN A 51 18.81 22.02 2.49
C GLN A 51 18.23 21.66 3.87
N CYS A 52 18.89 20.75 4.59
CA CYS A 52 18.56 20.37 5.96
C CYS A 52 19.85 19.91 6.67
N PRO A 53 20.76 20.84 7.01
CA PRO A 53 22.01 20.54 7.72
C PRO A 53 21.77 19.80 9.03
N ARG A 54 20.64 20.06 9.68
CA ARG A 54 20.27 19.42 10.95
C ARG A 54 20.09 17.90 10.87
N GLN A 55 19.65 17.41 9.71
CA GLN A 55 19.45 15.99 9.44
C GLN A 55 19.69 15.69 7.95
N PRO A 56 20.96 15.51 7.53
CA PRO A 56 21.29 15.27 6.11
C PRO A 56 20.75 13.94 5.57
N LEU A 57 20.37 13.02 6.48
CA LEU A 57 19.76 11.73 6.15
C LEU A 57 18.27 11.84 5.79
N LEU A 58 17.58 12.94 6.14
CA LEU A 58 16.16 13.13 5.86
C LEU A 58 15.82 13.14 4.34
N PRO A 59 16.52 13.89 3.47
CA PRO A 59 16.28 13.81 2.02
C PRO A 59 16.66 12.44 1.43
N ILE A 60 17.71 11.79 1.96
CA ILE A 60 18.14 10.45 1.54
C ILE A 60 17.09 9.39 1.91
N TYR A 61 16.49 9.52 3.09
CA TYR A 61 15.37 8.70 3.53
C TYR A 61 14.22 8.72 2.53
N LEU A 62 13.78 9.92 2.16
CA LEU A 62 12.71 10.12 1.19
C LEU A 62 13.06 9.53 -0.17
N LEU A 63 14.30 9.72 -0.65
CA LEU A 63 14.77 9.19 -1.93
C LEU A 63 14.71 7.66 -1.96
N ILE A 64 15.31 7.00 -0.98
CA ILE A 64 15.41 5.54 -0.93
C ILE A 64 14.02 4.91 -0.72
N LEU A 65 13.23 5.46 0.20
CA LEU A 65 11.86 4.99 0.45
C LEU A 65 11.02 5.06 -0.83
N SER A 66 11.08 6.18 -1.54
CA SER A 66 10.30 6.43 -2.74
C SER A 66 10.78 5.58 -3.92
N ALA A 67 12.10 5.45 -4.11
CA ALA A 67 12.68 4.65 -5.19
C ALA A 67 12.34 3.16 -5.06
N VAL A 68 12.48 2.59 -3.86
CA VAL A 68 12.14 1.18 -3.63
C VAL A 68 10.64 0.94 -3.76
N THR A 69 9.81 1.88 -3.27
CA THR A 69 8.35 1.80 -3.45
C THR A 69 7.96 1.81 -4.93
N LEU A 70 8.55 2.72 -5.72
CA LEU A 70 8.30 2.82 -7.15
C LEU A 70 8.77 1.56 -7.90
N LEU A 71 9.92 0.99 -7.51
CA LEU A 71 10.41 -0.28 -8.06
C LEU A 71 9.43 -1.42 -7.77
N LEU A 72 8.95 -1.56 -6.53
CA LEU A 72 7.98 -2.60 -6.18
C LEU A 72 6.65 -2.42 -6.92
N LEU A 73 6.22 -1.18 -7.13
CA LEU A 73 5.04 -0.86 -7.92
C LEU A 73 5.21 -1.27 -9.38
N PHE A 74 6.37 -0.95 -9.98
CA PHE A 74 6.71 -1.36 -11.34
C PHE A 74 6.73 -2.88 -11.49
N LEU A 75 7.39 -3.59 -10.57
CA LEU A 75 7.40 -5.06 -10.52
C LEU A 75 6.01 -5.67 -10.30
N SER A 76 5.04 -4.88 -9.82
CA SER A 76 3.63 -5.29 -9.67
C SER A 76 2.79 -5.03 -10.91
N CYS A 77 3.31 -4.29 -11.89
CA CYS A 77 2.66 -3.99 -13.17
C CYS A 77 3.17 -4.89 -14.30
N VAL A 78 4.36 -5.48 -14.17
CA VAL A 78 4.88 -6.45 -15.14
C VAL A 78 3.92 -7.65 -15.19
N PRO A 79 3.12 -7.82 -16.26
CA PRO A 79 2.33 -9.02 -16.45
C PRO A 79 3.34 -10.15 -16.56
N CYS A 80 3.15 -11.22 -15.79
CA CYS A 80 3.95 -12.43 -15.97
C CYS A 80 3.82 -12.82 -17.45
N GLY A 81 4.93 -12.75 -18.19
CA GLY A 81 4.95 -13.10 -19.60
C GLY A 81 4.36 -14.49 -19.80
N ASP A 82 3.55 -14.60 -20.85
CA ASP A 82 2.92 -15.79 -21.46
C ASP A 82 2.93 -17.05 -20.58
N GLY A 83 1.74 -17.56 -20.22
CA GLY A 83 1.40 -18.51 -19.14
C GLY A 83 2.16 -19.86 -19.07
N THR A 84 3.25 -20.00 -19.79
CA THR A 84 4.27 -21.04 -19.75
C THR A 84 5.29 -20.86 -18.61
N ASN A 85 5.50 -19.65 -18.06
CA ASN A 85 6.48 -19.42 -16.99
C ASN A 85 5.81 -19.10 -15.64
N ARG A 86 5.98 -20.00 -14.65
CA ARG A 86 5.67 -19.71 -13.24
C ARG A 86 6.40 -18.41 -12.84
N PRO A 87 5.77 -17.48 -12.06
CA PRO A 87 6.50 -16.34 -11.52
C PRO A 87 7.74 -16.87 -10.83
N SER A 88 8.92 -16.41 -11.26
CA SER A 88 10.17 -16.96 -10.76
C SER A 88 10.19 -16.78 -9.25
N THR A 89 10.57 -17.84 -8.51
CA THR A 89 10.78 -17.77 -7.06
C THR A 89 11.62 -16.53 -6.71
N LEU A 90 12.56 -16.18 -7.58
CA LEU A 90 13.36 -14.97 -7.53
C LEU A 90 12.53 -13.67 -7.48
N LEU A 91 11.53 -13.48 -8.35
CA LEU A 91 10.71 -12.26 -8.35
C LEU A 91 9.92 -12.10 -7.05
N ASN A 92 9.37 -13.20 -6.52
CA ASN A 92 8.68 -13.20 -5.23
C ASN A 92 9.65 -12.93 -4.06
N CYS A 93 10.84 -13.52 -4.10
CA CYS A 93 11.91 -13.23 -3.13
C CYS A 93 12.33 -11.76 -3.17
N LEU A 94 12.54 -11.18 -4.36
CA LEU A 94 12.87 -9.76 -4.53
C LEU A 94 11.76 -8.85 -4.00
N ARG A 95 10.50 -9.19 -4.28
CA ARG A 95 9.35 -8.46 -3.75
C ARG A 95 9.31 -8.53 -2.22
N GLY A 96 9.46 -9.72 -1.64
CA GLY A 96 9.50 -9.91 -0.19
C GLY A 96 10.67 -9.16 0.47
N ALA A 97 11.87 -9.27 -0.10
CA ALA A 97 13.06 -8.56 0.38
C ALA A 97 12.87 -7.04 0.32
N GLY A 98 12.28 -6.52 -0.76
CA GLY A 98 11.95 -5.10 -0.90
C GLY A 98 10.96 -4.63 0.17
N PHE A 99 9.91 -5.41 0.48
CA PHE A 99 8.99 -5.09 1.57
C PHE A 99 9.67 -5.09 2.94
N LEU A 100 10.51 -6.08 3.24
CA LEU A 100 11.26 -6.13 4.50
C LEU A 100 12.19 -4.92 4.64
N PHE A 101 12.88 -4.58 3.55
CA PHE A 101 13.73 -3.39 3.50
C PHE A 101 12.91 -2.12 3.75
N LEU A 102 11.76 -1.94 3.10
CA LEU A 102 10.88 -0.79 3.34
C LEU A 102 10.44 -0.70 4.79
N CYS A 103 10.08 -1.82 5.43
CA CYS A 103 9.72 -1.83 6.85
C CYS A 103 10.87 -1.35 7.74
N ALA A 104 12.08 -1.91 7.56
CA ALA A 104 13.25 -1.52 8.33
C ALA A 104 13.63 -0.05 8.08
N TRP A 105 13.59 0.39 6.82
CA TRP A 105 13.91 1.75 6.42
C TRP A 105 12.88 2.76 6.92
N PHE A 106 11.59 2.38 6.95
CA PHE A 106 10.53 3.20 7.54
C PHE A 106 10.76 3.41 9.04
N ILE A 107 11.15 2.36 9.79
CA ILE A 107 11.48 2.49 11.21
C ILE A 107 12.64 3.47 11.41
N ALA A 108 13.71 3.36 10.63
CA ALA A 108 14.81 4.33 10.67
C ALA A 108 14.35 5.75 10.30
N GLY A 109 13.49 5.87 9.29
CA GLY A 109 12.83 7.09 8.86
C GLY A 109 12.11 7.83 9.98
N ASN A 110 11.36 7.09 10.79
CA ASN A 110 10.68 7.65 11.96
C ASN A 110 11.66 8.31 12.92
N VAL A 111 12.80 7.66 13.19
CA VAL A 111 13.84 8.25 14.05
C VAL A 111 14.34 9.57 13.46
N TRP A 112 14.59 9.64 12.16
CA TRP A 112 15.09 10.86 11.51
C TRP A 112 14.05 11.99 11.40
N VAL A 113 12.78 11.66 11.20
CA VAL A 113 11.69 12.64 11.12
C VAL A 113 11.37 13.19 12.51
N TYR A 114 11.24 12.32 13.51
CA TYR A 114 10.85 12.73 14.86
C TYR A 114 12.00 13.31 15.68
N SER A 115 13.27 13.01 15.38
CA SER A 115 14.43 13.57 16.10
C SER A 115 14.61 15.08 15.92
N ILE A 116 14.02 15.64 14.86
CA ILE A 116 14.10 17.06 14.53
C ILE A 116 12.75 17.76 14.67
N TYR A 117 11.71 17.10 15.22
CA TYR A 117 10.38 17.72 15.39
C TYR A 117 10.30 18.53 16.70
N PRO A 118 9.86 19.81 16.66
CA PRO A 118 9.68 20.67 15.48
C PRO A 118 11.03 21.24 14.99
N PRO A 119 11.25 21.36 13.67
CA PRO A 119 12.51 21.89 13.15
C PRO A 119 12.47 23.42 13.08
N ASP A 120 13.67 24.02 13.00
CA ASP A 120 13.82 25.45 12.72
C ASP A 120 13.73 25.71 11.21
N TYR A 121 12.88 26.67 10.83
CA TYR A 121 12.63 27.06 9.44
C TYR A 121 13.18 28.44 9.08
N GLU A 122 13.56 29.26 10.07
CA GLU A 122 13.77 30.70 9.87
C GLU A 122 15.23 31.04 9.57
N ASP A 123 16.18 30.34 10.22
CA ASP A 123 17.58 30.73 10.16
C ASP A 123 18.38 29.97 9.08
N PHE A 124 18.25 30.40 7.83
CA PHE A 124 19.01 29.81 6.71
C PHE A 124 20.53 29.87 6.96
N GLY A 125 21.19 28.71 6.97
CA GLY A 125 22.64 28.58 7.20
C GLY A 125 23.04 28.23 8.64
N GLN A 126 22.10 28.19 9.59
CA GLN A 126 22.35 27.63 10.92
C GLN A 126 22.39 26.08 10.88
N PRO A 127 23.08 25.45 11.83
CA PRO A 127 23.12 23.98 11.93
C PRO A 127 21.74 23.35 12.19
N ASP A 128 20.79 24.10 12.76
CA ASP A 128 19.44 23.62 13.10
C ASP A 128 18.39 23.83 12.00
N PHE A 129 18.76 24.49 10.90
CA PHE A 129 17.86 24.75 9.78
C PHE A 129 17.40 23.48 9.06
N CYS A 130 16.12 23.45 8.68
CA CYS A 130 15.59 22.47 7.74
C CYS A 130 14.52 23.07 6.83
N HIS A 131 14.62 22.85 5.52
CA HIS A 131 13.68 23.41 4.56
C HIS A 131 12.25 22.90 4.78
N ARG A 132 11.30 23.83 4.91
CA ARG A 132 9.89 23.57 5.26
C ARG A 132 9.23 22.51 4.38
N THR A 133 9.38 22.62 3.06
CA THR A 133 8.77 21.67 2.12
C THR A 133 9.31 20.24 2.30
N LEU A 134 10.61 20.09 2.53
CA LEU A 134 11.25 18.78 2.70
C LEU A 134 10.75 18.11 3.97
N PHE A 135 10.75 18.85 5.08
CA PHE A 135 10.30 18.34 6.37
C PHE A 135 8.81 18.00 6.37
N LEU A 136 7.95 18.91 5.92
CA LEU A 136 6.51 18.68 5.89
C LEU A 136 6.12 17.53 4.97
N PHE A 137 6.83 17.32 3.87
CA PHE A 137 6.62 16.17 3.01
C PHE A 137 7.05 14.86 3.70
N ALA A 138 8.24 14.82 4.31
CA ALA A 138 8.70 13.65 5.06
C ALA A 138 7.77 13.29 6.22
N PHE A 139 7.37 14.29 6.99
CA PHE A 139 6.42 14.15 8.08
C PHE A 139 5.07 13.70 7.55
N GLY A 140 4.53 14.35 6.52
CA GLY A 140 3.24 14.02 5.91
C GLY A 140 3.16 12.60 5.40
N VAL A 141 4.17 12.13 4.64
CA VAL A 141 4.25 10.74 4.17
C VAL A 141 4.31 9.77 5.35
N THR A 142 5.12 10.07 6.36
CA THR A 142 5.26 9.22 7.55
C THR A 142 3.94 9.14 8.32
N THR A 143 3.26 10.25 8.56
CA THR A 143 1.95 10.31 9.21
C THR A 143 0.88 9.58 8.39
N ALA A 144 0.87 9.74 7.06
CA ALA A 144 -0.08 9.05 6.20
C ALA A 144 0.07 7.52 6.28
N ILE A 145 1.32 7.02 6.33
CA ILE A 145 1.59 5.59 6.51
C ILE A 145 1.06 5.10 7.87
N HIS A 146 1.30 5.85 8.96
CA HIS A 146 0.76 5.51 10.29
C HIS A 146 -0.77 5.47 10.29
N ALA A 147 -1.42 6.47 9.69
CA ALA A 147 -2.88 6.53 9.58
C ALA A 147 -3.43 5.33 8.79
N ALA A 148 -2.79 4.97 7.68
CA ALA A 148 -3.18 3.81 6.88
C ALA A 148 -3.01 2.49 7.66
N LEU A 149 -1.90 2.32 8.40
CA LEU A 149 -1.69 1.15 9.25
C LEU A 149 -2.73 1.05 10.37
N ALA A 150 -3.01 2.16 11.06
CA ALA A 150 -4.03 2.20 12.11
C ALA A 150 -5.41 1.82 11.56
N LEU A 151 -5.80 2.37 10.40
CA LEU A 151 -7.06 2.03 9.74
C LEU A 151 -7.11 0.55 9.35
N ALA A 152 -6.03 0.01 8.76
CA ALA A 152 -5.95 -1.39 8.38
C ALA A 152 -6.10 -2.33 9.59
N LEU A 153 -5.45 -2.02 10.71
CA LEU A 153 -5.62 -2.78 11.96
C LEU A 153 -7.07 -2.72 12.48
N LEU A 154 -7.70 -1.54 12.48
CA LEU A 154 -9.08 -1.40 12.94
C LEU A 154 -10.06 -2.21 12.08
N LEU A 155 -9.89 -2.21 10.76
CA LEU A 155 -10.68 -3.02 9.84
C LEU A 155 -10.43 -4.52 10.03
N ALA A 156 -9.18 -4.93 10.21
CA ALA A 156 -8.86 -6.34 10.45
C ALA A 156 -9.48 -6.85 11.76
N LEU A 157 -9.43 -6.04 12.82
CA LEU A 157 -10.03 -6.36 14.11
C LEU A 157 -11.56 -6.42 14.03
N SER A 158 -12.21 -5.49 13.32
CA SER A 158 -13.67 -5.49 13.17
C SER A 158 -14.16 -6.71 12.40
N ILE A 159 -13.44 -7.12 11.34
CA ILE A 159 -13.74 -8.34 10.57
C ILE A 159 -13.54 -9.57 11.44
N LEU A 160 -12.43 -9.66 12.18
CA LEU A 160 -12.15 -10.79 13.08
C LEU A 160 -13.25 -10.95 14.13
N VAL A 161 -13.64 -9.86 14.79
CA VAL A 161 -14.74 -9.86 15.77
C VAL A 161 -16.05 -10.27 15.12
N GLY A 162 -16.38 -9.77 13.93
CA GLY A 162 -17.56 -10.17 13.18
C GLY A 162 -17.60 -11.67 12.90
N ILE A 163 -16.47 -12.25 12.45
CA ILE A 163 -16.34 -13.69 12.20
C ILE A 163 -16.54 -14.49 13.50
N LEU A 164 -15.94 -14.04 14.60
CA LEU A 164 -16.09 -14.71 15.90
C LEU A 164 -17.54 -14.69 16.40
N ILE A 165 -18.23 -13.56 16.25
CA ILE A 165 -19.66 -13.43 16.62
C ILE A 165 -20.51 -14.35 15.75
N LEU A 166 -20.31 -14.35 14.42
CA LEU A 166 -21.04 -15.23 13.49
C LEU A 166 -20.83 -16.71 13.87
N ASN A 167 -19.59 -17.11 14.15
CA ASN A 167 -19.28 -18.48 14.57
C ASN A 167 -19.95 -18.84 15.91
N ALA A 168 -19.99 -17.92 16.87
CA ALA A 168 -20.67 -18.12 18.15
C ALA A 168 -22.19 -18.28 17.96
N VAL A 169 -22.82 -17.44 17.13
CA VAL A 169 -24.26 -17.52 16.83
C VAL A 169 -24.62 -18.81 16.11
N VAL A 170 -23.84 -19.22 15.10
CA VAL A 170 -24.06 -20.49 14.38
C VAL A 170 -23.89 -21.69 15.31
N SER A 171 -22.88 -21.66 16.18
CA SER A 171 -22.65 -22.72 17.17
C SER A 171 -23.79 -22.80 18.19
N GLY A 172 -24.30 -21.66 18.65
CA GLY A 172 -25.48 -21.58 19.53
C GLY A 172 -26.74 -22.13 18.84
N ARG A 173 -26.97 -21.78 17.58
CA ARG A 173 -28.11 -22.26 16.79
C ARG A 173 -28.05 -23.78 16.55
N ARG A 174 -26.86 -24.34 16.28
CA ARG A 174 -26.65 -25.78 16.16
C ARG A 174 -26.94 -26.53 17.47
N ARG A 175 -26.50 -25.98 18.62
CA ARG A 175 -26.78 -26.57 19.94
C ARG A 175 -28.27 -26.52 20.29
N GLY A 176 -28.94 -25.41 19.97
CA GLY A 176 -30.40 -25.27 20.15
C GLY A 176 -31.23 -26.28 19.36
N CYS A 177 -30.79 -26.67 18.15
CA CYS A 177 -31.47 -27.71 17.37
C CYS A 177 -31.21 -29.14 17.87
N SER A 178 -30.13 -29.39 18.62
CA SER A 178 -29.75 -30.73 19.09
C SER A 178 -30.29 -31.09 20.49
N GLY A 179 -30.79 -30.11 21.25
CA GLY A 179 -31.35 -30.31 22.60
C GLY A 179 -32.88 -30.41 22.65
N GLY A 180 -33.54 -30.54 21.50
CA GLY A 180 -35.00 -30.63 21.37
C GLY A 180 -35.53 -32.01 20.99
N LEU A 181 -34.74 -33.08 21.18
CA LEU A 181 -35.16 -34.48 21.01
C LEU A 181 -35.20 -35.19 22.37
#